data_AF-A0A523BBU4-F1
#
_entry.id   AF-A0A523BBU4-F1
#
_cell.length_a   1.000
_cell.length_b   1.000
_cell.length_c   1.000
_cell.angle_alpha   90.00
_cell.angle_beta   90.00
_cell.angle_gamma   90.00
#
_symmetry.space_group_name_H-M   'P 1'
#
loop_
_entity.id
_entity.type
_entity.pdbx_description
1 polymer ?
#
loop_
_entity_poly.entity_id
_entity_poly.type
_entity_poly.pdbx_seq_one_letter_code
_entity_poly.pdbx_strand_id
1 'polypeptide(L)' 'MKKKGESVSILITKERNSYEIIAEIKDYQTYGEMLDKINIELKRIGLLAKGIWIFESKEVWNQSASSDAGKRIV' A
#
# COMPACT_ATOMS: atom_id res chain seq x y z
N MET A 1 -4.00 1.73 -17.11
CA MET A 1 -3.17 2.12 -15.96
C MET A 1 -3.96 3.10 -15.13
N LYS A 2 -4.04 2.92 -13.80
CA LYS A 2 -4.69 3.89 -12.91
C LYS A 2 -3.99 5.24 -12.98
N LYS A 3 -4.74 6.33 -12.95
CA LYS A 3 -4.20 7.69 -13.11
C LYS A 3 -3.75 8.26 -11.77
N LYS A 4 -2.76 9.15 -11.81
CA LYS A 4 -2.37 9.96 -10.65
C LYS A 4 -3.59 10.70 -10.10
N GLY A 5 -3.75 10.71 -8.78
CA GLY A 5 -4.90 11.30 -8.09
C GLY A 5 -6.12 10.38 -7.96
N GLU A 6 -6.10 9.17 -8.53
CA GLU A 6 -7.12 8.17 -8.22
C GLU A 6 -6.89 7.59 -6.82
N SER A 7 -7.99 7.42 -6.08
CA SER A 7 -7.96 6.79 -4.76
C SER A 7 -7.92 5.26 -4.86
N VAL A 8 -7.25 4.65 -3.90
CA VAL A 8 -7.21 3.21 -3.67
C VAL A 8 -7.58 2.92 -2.22
N SER A 9 -8.27 1.81 -2.01
CA SER A 9 -8.42 1.21 -0.69
C SER A 9 -7.46 0.03 -0.58
N ILE A 10 -6.67 0.00 0.49
CA ILE A 10 -5.69 -1.04 0.79
C ILE A 10 -6.06 -1.66 2.13
N LEU A 11 -6.42 -2.94 2.11
CA LEU A 11 -6.69 -3.71 3.33
C LEU A 11 -5.42 -4.43 3.77
N ILE A 12 -4.98 -4.17 5.00
CA ILE A 12 -3.86 -4.86 5.64
C ILE A 12 -4.42 -5.65 6.81
N THR A 13 -4.15 -6.96 6.82
CA THR A 13 -4.61 -7.85 7.90
C THR A 13 -3.44 -8.62 8.50
N LYS A 14 -3.51 -8.84 9.81
CA LYS A 14 -2.64 -9.75 10.55
C LYS A 14 -3.43 -10.32 11.73
N GLU A 15 -3.76 -11.60 11.63
CA GLU A 15 -4.59 -12.31 12.62
C GLU A 15 -5.92 -11.57 12.88
N ARG A 16 -6.14 -11.05 14.09
CA ARG A 16 -7.36 -10.31 14.46
C ARG A 16 -7.28 -8.80 14.15
N ASN A 17 -6.11 -8.31 13.78
CA ASN A 17 -5.91 -6.91 13.45
C ASN A 17 -6.13 -6.69 11.97
N SER A 18 -6.88 -5.65 11.63
CA SER A 18 -7.19 -5.29 10.26
C SER A 18 -7.33 -3.78 10.14
N TYR A 19 -6.73 -3.22 9.10
CA TYR A 19 -6.74 -1.79 8.84
C TYR A 19 -7.01 -1.54 7.36
N GLU A 20 -7.93 -0.63 7.08
CA GLU A 20 -8.16 -0.11 5.75
C GLU A 20 -7.47 1.24 5.60
N ILE A 21 -6.66 1.37 4.56
CA ILE A 21 -5.98 2.62 4.20
C ILE A 21 -6.60 3.15 2.92
N ILE A 22 -7.21 4.32 3.00
CA ILE A 22 -7.62 5.09 1.82
C ILE A 22 -6.43 5.96 1.44
N ALA A 23 -5.90 5.76 0.23
CA ALA A 23 -4.72 6.47 -0.25
C ALA A 23 -4.90 6.96 -1.69
N GLU A 24 -4.18 8.02 -2.05
CA GLU A 24 -4.14 8.53 -3.43
C GLU A 24 -2.86 8.06 -4.13
N ILE A 25 -2.99 7.75 -5.41
CA ILE A 25 -1.84 7.46 -6.27
C ILE A 25 -1.05 8.75 -6.51
N LYS A 26 0.19 8.79 -6.03
CA LYS A 26 1.12 9.90 -6.30
C LYS A 26 1.94 9.68 -7.56
N ASP A 27 2.43 8.45 -7.75
CA ASP A 27 3.34 8.12 -8.85
C ASP A 27 3.35 6.62 -9.16
N TYR A 28 3.86 6.28 -10.35
CA TYR A 28 4.18 4.93 -10.76
C TYR A 28 5.55 4.91 -11.46
N GLN A 29 6.53 4.30 -10.81
CA GLN A 29 7.92 4.29 -11.26
C GLN A 29 8.28 2.93 -11.84
N THR A 30 8.79 2.91 -13.07
CA THR A 30 9.28 1.69 -13.76
C THR A 30 10.80 1.65 -13.89
N TYR A 31 11.49 2.66 -13.35
CA TYR A 31 12.94 2.77 -13.30
C TYR A 31 13.34 3.65 -12.11
N GLY A 32 14.62 3.63 -11.74
CA GLY A 32 15.20 4.46 -10.71
C GLY A 32 15.52 3.71 -9.42
N GLU A 33 16.26 4.40 -8.53
CA GLU A 33 16.90 3.81 -7.37
C GLU A 33 15.94 3.07 -6.43
N MET A 34 14.70 3.54 -6.29
CA MET A 34 13.69 2.88 -5.46
C MET A 34 13.31 1.51 -6.02
N LEU A 35 13.10 1.38 -7.34
CA LEU A 35 12.81 0.11 -7.98
C LEU A 35 14.00 -0.85 -7.91
N ASP A 36 15.20 -0.34 -8.09
CA ASP A 36 16.44 -1.13 -8.00
C ASP A 36 16.61 -1.73 -6.60
N LYS A 37 16.42 -0.92 -5.54
CA LYS A 37 16.48 -1.37 -4.15
C LYS A 37 15.45 -2.45 -3.83
N ILE A 38 14.20 -2.27 -4.25
CA ILE A 38 13.15 -3.29 -4.02
C ILE A 38 13.46 -4.57 -4.80
N ASN A 39 13.95 -4.47 -6.03
CA ASN A 39 14.29 -5.64 -6.83
C ASN A 39 15.49 -6.42 -6.29
N ILE A 40 16.43 -5.79 -5.58
CA ILE A 40 17.50 -6.50 -4.88
C ILE A 40 16.92 -7.45 -3.83
N GLU A 41 15.93 -7.00 -3.06
CA GLU A 41 15.28 -7.82 -2.02
C GLU A 41 14.34 -8.88 -2.63
N LEU A 42 13.54 -8.52 -3.62
CA LEU A 42 12.64 -9.47 -4.30
C LEU A 42 13.40 -10.60 -5.02
N LYS A 43 14.59 -10.32 -5.55
CA LYS A 43 15.44 -11.35 -6.18
C LYS A 43 15.81 -12.47 -5.22
N ARG A 44 15.93 -12.19 -3.91
CA ARG A 44 16.23 -13.22 -2.89
C ARG A 44 15.14 -14.28 -2.78
N ILE A 45 13.91 -13.95 -3.20
CA ILE A 45 12.76 -14.85 -3.24
C ILE A 45 12.33 -15.20 -4.67
N GLY A 46 13.20 -14.96 -5.67
CA GLY A 46 12.94 -15.31 -7.07
C GLY A 46 11.93 -14.40 -7.78
N LEU A 47 11.66 -13.21 -7.25
CA LEU A 47 10.71 -12.25 -7.83
C LEU A 47 11.41 -11.01 -8.40
N LEU A 48 10.71 -10.33 -9.31
CA LEU A 48 11.11 -9.04 -9.86
C LEU A 48 9.86 -8.17 -10.08
N ALA A 49 9.85 -6.97 -9.50
CA ALA A 49 8.83 -5.97 -9.74
C ALA A 49 9.06 -5.29 -11.10
N LYS A 50 7.96 -5.11 -11.87
CA LYS A 50 7.93 -4.35 -13.13
C LYS A 50 7.80 -2.84 -12.92
N GLY A 51 7.48 -2.42 -11.70
CA GLY A 51 7.32 -1.04 -11.30
C GLY A 51 6.78 -0.94 -9.88
N ILE A 52 6.82 0.26 -9.32
CA ILE A 52 6.37 0.59 -7.96
C ILE A 52 5.29 1.66 -8.04
N TRP A 53 4.19 1.41 -7.34
CA TRP A 53 3.20 2.44 -7.07
C TRP A 53 3.55 3.15 -5.77
N ILE A 54 3.56 4.49 -5.82
CA ILE A 54 3.75 5.34 -4.65
C ILE A 54 2.41 5.95 -4.30
N PHE A 55 2.00 5.77 -3.04
CA PHE A 55 0.72 6.23 -2.52
C PHE A 55 0.94 7.26 -1.41
N GLU A 56 0.03 8.22 -1.31
CA GLU A 56 -0.08 9.11 -0.16
C GLU A 56 -1.33 8.71 0.64
N SER A 57 -1.12 8.32 1.89
CA SER A 57 -2.21 7.97 2.80
C SER A 57 -3.08 9.19 3.09
N LYS A 58 -4.40 9.02 2.98
CA LYS A 58 -5.40 10.05 3.32
C LYS A 58 -6.15 9.70 4.59
N GLU A 59 -6.55 8.44 4.72
CA GLU A 59 -7.32 7.97 5.87
C GLU A 59 -6.89 6.57 6.26
N VAL A 60 -6.94 6.29 7.56
CA VAL A 60 -6.72 4.94 8.11
C VAL A 60 -7.90 4.59 9.00
N TRP A 61 -8.50 3.44 8.74
CA TRP A 61 -9.68 2.94 9.45
C TRP A 61 -9.34 1.62 10.13
N ASN A 62 -9.73 1.49 11.40
CA ASN A 62 -9.62 0.24 12.13
C ASN A 62 -10.74 -0.70 11.69
N GLN A 63 -10.39 -1.82 11.08
CA GLN A 63 -11.31 -2.88 10.65
C GLN A 63 -11.09 -4.17 11.45
N SER A 64 -10.38 -4.08 12.58
CA SER A 64 -10.06 -5.22 13.44
C SER A 64 -11.32 -5.80 14.08
N ALA A 65 -11.26 -7.08 14.46
CA ALA A 65 -12.32 -7.73 15.22
C ALA A 65 -12.33 -7.23 16.69
N SER A 66 -12.70 -5.96 16.91
CA SER A 66 -12.75 -5.31 18.21
C SER A 66 -13.93 -4.32 18.29
N SER A 67 -14.14 -3.74 19.47
CA SER A 67 -15.13 -2.67 19.69
C SER A 67 -14.83 -1.38 18.92
N ASP A 68 -13.63 -1.27 18.35
CA ASP A 68 -13.19 -0.10 17.59
C ASP A 68 -13.26 -0.31 16.07
N ALA A 69 -13.85 -1.42 15.62
CA ALA A 69 -14.15 -1.66 14.22
C ALA A 69 -14.94 -0.48 13.61
N GLY A 70 -14.56 -0.06 12.41
CA GLY A 70 -15.14 1.08 11.69
C GLY A 70 -14.69 2.45 12.20
N LYS A 71 -13.78 2.56 13.19
CA LYS A 71 -13.29 3.86 13.65
C LYS A 71 -12.10 4.34 12.84
N ARG A 72 -12.12 5.61 12.45
CA ARG A 72 -10.98 6.30 11.82
C ARG A 72 -9.88 6.56 12.85
N ILE A 73 -8.64 6.27 12.46
CA ILE A 73 -7.42 6.45 13.25
C ILE A 73 -6.68 7.73 12.81
N VAL A 74 -6.57 7.94 11.49
CA VAL A 74 -5.96 9.10 10.83
C VAL A 74 -6.86 9.58 9.72
#